data_AF-L0DX60-F1
#
_entry.id   AF-L0DX60-F1
#
_cell.length_a   1.000
_cell.length_b   1.000
_cell.length_c   1.000
_cell.angle_alpha   90.00
_cell.angle_beta   90.00
_cell.angle_gamma   90.00
#
_symmetry.space_group_name_H-M   'P 1'
#
loop_
_entity.id
_entity.type
_entity.pdbx_description
1 polymer ?
#
loop_
_entity_poly.entity_id
_entity_poly.type
_entity_poly.pdbx_seq_one_letter_code
_entity_poly.pdbx_strand_id
1 'polypeptide(L)'
;MNLLGLNPQVAAWFETKEVAEALRWLRVLEDPQLEAVEAGLVRPAEPPGFAPAAVAARMEAQMQRTFQQIQGQVPDGKAAYEQYPLGSDRILYSVAEAEAELARWRSEVEAASSPAAVARATGALITALGQRQAELAGRRYWINKTPELPRFGGELRRCLGECRMILMIRDGWEVAQSANALGWASVPELAAWWRGLIEESRAAGEPGAYLEIRYEDLIAAPAETLDRVLGFLGLHGSGEALCRVYHLLGGEFERRPPWQDGADGDRAAFDAIAGDLMQELGY
;
A
#
# COMPACT_ATOMS: atom_id res chain seq x y z
N MET A 1 6.36 5.36 -5.68
CA MET A 1 6.57 5.38 -4.21
C MET A 1 7.84 4.65 -3.78
N ASN A 2 8.18 3.47 -4.33
CA ASN A 2 9.43 2.77 -4.00
C ASN A 2 10.70 3.64 -4.16
N LEU A 3 10.68 4.58 -5.11
CA LEU A 3 11.73 5.57 -5.35
C LEU A 3 12.10 6.41 -4.13
N LEU A 4 11.17 6.62 -3.18
CA LEU A 4 11.46 7.40 -1.97
C LEU A 4 12.47 6.71 -1.05
N GLY A 5 12.60 5.39 -1.13
CA GLY A 5 13.67 4.66 -0.43
C GLY A 5 15.07 4.96 -0.96
N LEU A 6 15.20 5.65 -2.09
CA LEU A 6 16.48 6.15 -2.60
C LEU A 6 16.91 7.44 -1.91
N ASN A 7 16.00 8.13 -1.22
CA ASN A 7 16.35 9.32 -0.43
C ASN A 7 17.15 8.89 0.81
N PRO A 8 18.30 9.52 1.11
CA PRO A 8 19.15 9.13 2.23
C PRO A 8 18.54 9.38 3.62
N GLN A 9 17.36 10.01 3.72
CA GLN A 9 16.65 10.20 4.98
C GLN A 9 15.57 9.15 5.22
N VAL A 10 15.24 8.33 4.23
CA VAL A 10 14.05 7.46 4.23
C VAL A 10 14.44 5.99 4.27
N ALA A 11 13.87 5.27 5.23
CA ALA A 11 13.75 3.82 5.21
C ALA A 11 12.47 3.44 4.47
N ALA A 12 12.62 2.87 3.29
CA ALA A 12 11.51 2.23 2.60
C ALA A 12 11.05 0.98 3.36
N TRP A 13 9.76 0.84 3.56
CA TRP A 13 9.11 -0.27 4.25
C TRP A 13 7.99 -0.83 3.38
N PHE A 14 8.20 -2.00 2.77
CA PHE A 14 7.28 -2.52 1.74
C PHE A 14 6.60 -3.81 2.19
N GLU A 15 5.38 -4.03 1.66
CA GLU A 15 4.67 -5.32 1.69
C GLU A 15 4.26 -5.76 3.11
N THR A 16 3.68 -4.81 3.85
CA THR A 16 3.14 -5.00 5.20
C THR A 16 1.63 -5.21 5.18
N LYS A 17 1.18 -6.29 4.54
CA LYS A 17 -0.25 -6.60 4.38
C LYS A 17 -0.95 -6.83 5.74
N GLU A 18 -0.19 -7.25 6.74
CA GLU A 18 -0.64 -7.38 8.12
C GLU A 18 -1.11 -6.05 8.71
N VAL A 19 -0.53 -4.93 8.30
CA VAL A 19 -0.96 -3.60 8.76
C VAL A 19 -2.34 -3.27 8.19
N ALA A 20 -2.57 -3.58 6.90
CA ALA A 20 -3.89 -3.40 6.29
C ALA A 20 -4.94 -4.29 6.97
N GLU A 21 -4.56 -5.50 7.39
CA GLU A 21 -5.45 -6.42 8.11
C GLU A 21 -5.86 -5.89 9.50
N ALA A 22 -4.92 -5.33 10.27
CA ALA A 22 -5.24 -4.68 11.54
C ALA A 22 -6.13 -3.44 11.37
N LEU A 23 -5.88 -2.61 10.35
CA LEU A 23 -6.67 -1.41 10.06
C LEU A 23 -8.08 -1.76 9.56
N ARG A 24 -8.20 -2.82 8.75
CA ARG A 24 -9.49 -3.37 8.32
C ARG A 24 -10.35 -3.77 9.50
N TRP A 25 -9.75 -4.46 10.48
CA TRP A 25 -10.47 -4.80 11.69
C TRP A 25 -10.94 -3.57 12.46
N LEU A 26 -10.07 -2.58 12.65
CA LEU A 26 -10.44 -1.32 13.30
C LEU A 26 -11.63 -0.65 12.59
N ARG A 27 -11.63 -0.61 11.25
CA ARG A 27 -12.75 -0.13 10.44
C ARG A 27 -14.05 -0.87 10.72
N VAL A 28 -14.01 -2.20 10.74
CA VAL A 28 -15.20 -3.03 11.03
C VAL A 28 -15.69 -2.85 12.47
N LEU A 29 -14.78 -2.64 13.43
CA LEU A 29 -15.18 -2.33 14.82
C LEU A 29 -15.88 -0.98 14.95
N GLU A 30 -15.49 0.01 14.14
CA GLU A 30 -16.09 1.34 14.13
C GLU A 30 -17.41 1.37 13.35
N ASP A 31 -17.49 0.59 12.26
CA ASP A 31 -18.69 0.43 11.44
C ASP A 31 -18.91 -1.06 11.08
N PRO A 32 -19.66 -1.79 11.92
CA PRO A 32 -19.95 -3.21 11.69
C PRO A 32 -20.70 -3.51 10.38
N GLN A 33 -21.33 -2.51 9.74
CA GLN A 33 -22.01 -2.71 8.46
C GLN A 33 -21.02 -3.00 7.32
N LEU A 34 -19.76 -2.60 7.48
CA LEU A 34 -18.70 -2.81 6.51
C LEU A 34 -18.12 -4.24 6.56
N GLU A 35 -18.50 -5.07 7.53
CA GLU A 35 -17.92 -6.41 7.70
C GLU A 35 -17.98 -7.25 6.42
N ALA A 36 -19.14 -7.30 5.75
CA ALA A 36 -19.30 -8.09 4.53
C ALA A 36 -18.43 -7.60 3.37
N VAL A 37 -18.31 -6.26 3.23
CA VAL A 37 -17.48 -5.63 2.20
C VAL A 37 -16.01 -5.92 2.48
N GLU A 38 -15.58 -5.68 3.71
CA GLU A 38 -14.19 -5.86 4.12
C GLU A 38 -13.76 -7.33 4.09
N ALA A 39 -14.61 -8.26 4.53
CA ALA A 39 -14.36 -9.70 4.43
C ALA A 39 -14.11 -10.15 2.97
N GLY A 40 -14.80 -9.55 2.00
CA GLY A 40 -14.59 -9.83 0.58
C GLY A 40 -13.18 -9.47 0.07
N LEU A 41 -12.54 -8.50 0.70
CA LEU A 41 -11.20 -7.99 0.36
C LEU A 41 -10.06 -8.71 1.08
N VAL A 42 -10.35 -9.48 2.14
CA VAL A 42 -9.34 -10.18 2.94
C VAL A 42 -8.63 -11.26 2.11
N ARG A 43 -7.29 -11.27 2.15
CA ARG A 43 -6.43 -12.30 1.54
C ARG A 43 -5.23 -12.58 2.45
N PRO A 44 -5.06 -13.80 3.02
CA PRO A 44 -5.91 -14.98 2.90
C PRO A 44 -7.23 -14.84 3.68
N ALA A 45 -8.34 -15.39 3.18
CA ALA A 45 -9.67 -15.22 3.78
C ALA A 45 -9.92 -16.07 5.05
N GLU A 46 -9.00 -16.94 5.41
CA GLU A 46 -9.12 -17.90 6.52
C GLU A 46 -8.08 -17.60 7.62
N PRO A 47 -8.44 -17.69 8.92
CA PRO A 47 -9.80 -17.90 9.44
C PRO A 47 -10.75 -16.76 9.05
N PRO A 48 -12.08 -16.94 8.98
CA PRO A 48 -13.00 -15.89 8.58
C PRO A 48 -13.34 -14.94 9.74
N GLY A 49 -13.92 -13.79 9.39
CA GLY A 49 -14.48 -12.84 10.36
C GLY A 49 -13.45 -11.97 11.07
N PHE A 50 -13.93 -11.11 11.97
CA PHE A 50 -13.15 -10.03 12.59
C PHE A 50 -13.02 -10.19 14.11
N ALA A 51 -12.79 -11.41 14.59
CA ALA A 51 -12.39 -11.66 15.97
C ALA A 51 -10.86 -11.44 16.14
N PRO A 52 -10.38 -10.99 17.32
CA PRO A 52 -8.95 -10.76 17.56
C PRO A 52 -8.05 -11.92 17.12
N ALA A 53 -8.43 -13.15 17.45
CA ALA A 53 -7.67 -14.34 17.09
C ALA A 53 -7.65 -14.62 15.58
N ALA A 54 -8.75 -14.36 14.87
CA ALA A 54 -8.82 -14.55 13.42
C ALA A 54 -7.95 -13.52 12.69
N VAL A 55 -8.05 -12.26 13.09
CA VAL A 55 -7.23 -11.15 12.56
C VAL A 55 -5.75 -11.42 12.84
N ALA A 56 -5.38 -11.78 14.07
CA ALA A 56 -4.01 -12.12 14.44
C ALA A 56 -3.45 -13.28 13.59
N ALA A 57 -4.23 -14.34 13.38
CA ALA A 57 -3.80 -15.48 12.57
C ALA A 57 -3.56 -15.09 11.09
N ARG A 58 -4.40 -14.23 10.51
CA ARG A 58 -4.20 -13.72 9.15
C ARG A 58 -2.98 -12.81 9.05
N MET A 59 -2.77 -11.94 10.05
CA MET A 59 -1.58 -11.10 10.14
C MET A 59 -0.30 -11.95 10.22
N GLU A 60 -0.28 -12.98 11.06
CA GLU A 60 0.84 -13.92 11.18
C GLU A 60 1.13 -14.62 9.86
N ALA A 61 0.09 -15.16 9.20
CA ALA A 61 0.23 -15.82 7.90
C ALA A 61 0.75 -14.86 6.81
N GLN A 62 0.31 -13.60 6.80
CA GLN A 62 0.80 -12.58 5.89
C GLN A 62 2.26 -12.24 6.16
N MET A 63 2.65 -12.01 7.42
CA MET A 63 4.04 -11.76 7.82
C MET A 63 4.94 -12.92 7.37
N GLN A 64 4.60 -14.16 7.75
CA GLN A 64 5.37 -15.35 7.39
C GLN A 64 5.52 -15.50 5.88
N ARG A 65 4.45 -15.27 5.12
CA ARG A 65 4.51 -15.30 3.66
C ARG A 65 5.48 -14.24 3.11
N THR A 66 5.42 -13.01 3.59
CA THR A 66 6.35 -11.95 3.16
C THR A 66 7.80 -12.32 3.47
N PHE A 67 8.09 -12.90 4.64
CA PHE A 67 9.44 -13.36 4.97
C PHE A 67 9.91 -14.52 4.08
N GLN A 68 9.02 -15.46 3.75
CA GLN A 68 9.32 -16.52 2.78
C GLN A 68 9.63 -15.94 1.39
N GLN A 69 8.94 -14.88 0.97
CA GLN A 69 9.21 -14.17 -0.30
C GLN A 69 10.60 -13.52 -0.28
N ILE A 70 10.93 -12.79 0.78
CA ILE A 70 12.25 -12.15 0.97
C ILE A 70 13.38 -13.20 0.97
N GLN A 71 13.13 -14.40 1.50
CA GLN A 71 14.08 -15.50 1.51
C GLN A 71 14.13 -16.30 0.20
N GLY A 72 13.33 -15.94 -0.80
CA GLY A 72 13.26 -16.63 -2.09
C GLY A 72 12.59 -18.02 -2.03
N GLN A 73 11.86 -18.31 -0.96
CA GLN A 73 11.19 -19.61 -0.75
C GLN A 73 9.85 -19.70 -1.48
N VAL A 74 9.19 -18.56 -1.72
CA VAL A 74 7.95 -18.49 -2.50
C VAL A 74 7.99 -17.30 -3.47
N PRO A 75 7.24 -17.33 -4.59
CA PRO A 75 7.23 -16.24 -5.55
C PRO A 75 6.67 -14.93 -4.96
N ASP A 76 7.23 -13.80 -5.36
CA ASP A 76 6.77 -12.45 -4.97
C ASP A 76 5.49 -12.01 -5.73
N GLY A 77 5.10 -12.79 -6.75
CA GLY A 77 3.91 -12.53 -7.57
C GLY A 77 4.05 -11.34 -8.51
N LYS A 78 5.28 -10.83 -8.70
CA LYS A 78 5.58 -9.74 -9.62
C LYS A 78 5.79 -10.29 -11.03
N ALA A 79 5.39 -9.54 -12.04
CA ALA A 79 5.70 -9.91 -13.41
C ALA A 79 7.21 -9.80 -13.67
N ALA A 80 7.75 -10.69 -14.50
CA ALA A 80 9.19 -10.77 -14.79
C ALA A 80 9.81 -9.48 -15.36
N TYR A 81 8.96 -8.58 -15.85
CA TYR A 81 9.33 -7.30 -16.42
C TYR A 81 9.38 -6.15 -15.41
N GLU A 82 8.94 -6.37 -14.16
CA GLU A 82 8.87 -5.33 -13.15
C GLU A 82 10.26 -5.09 -12.56
N GLN A 83 10.67 -3.83 -12.50
CA GLN A 83 11.97 -3.45 -11.99
C GLN A 83 11.83 -2.78 -10.63
N TYR A 84 12.55 -3.34 -9.66
CA TYR A 84 12.57 -2.84 -8.30
C TYR A 84 14.01 -2.68 -7.81
N PRO A 85 14.66 -1.52 -8.07
CA PRO A 85 16.03 -1.27 -7.64
C PRO A 85 16.31 -1.44 -6.13
N LEU A 86 15.26 -1.41 -5.31
CA LEU A 86 15.34 -1.61 -3.85
C LEU A 86 14.80 -2.97 -3.38
N GLY A 87 14.46 -3.87 -4.31
CA GLY A 87 13.71 -5.09 -4.06
C GLY A 87 12.19 -4.88 -4.18
N SER A 88 11.48 -5.94 -4.56
CA SER A 88 10.00 -5.99 -4.58
C SER A 88 9.44 -5.99 -3.15
N ASP A 89 10.15 -6.66 -2.24
CA ASP A 89 9.89 -6.71 -0.80
C ASP A 89 11.03 -6.02 -0.03
N ARG A 90 10.70 -5.28 1.04
CA ARG A 90 11.71 -4.56 1.83
C ARG A 90 11.32 -4.46 3.30
N ILE A 91 11.72 -5.47 4.05
CA ILE A 91 11.64 -5.55 5.51
C ILE A 91 13.06 -5.89 6.01
N LEU A 92 13.55 -5.10 6.97
CA LEU A 92 14.91 -5.24 7.52
C LEU A 92 14.90 -5.92 8.89
N TYR A 93 13.81 -5.81 9.66
CA TYR A 93 13.64 -6.56 10.89
C TYR A 93 13.43 -8.04 10.60
N SER A 94 13.74 -8.89 11.58
CA SER A 94 13.55 -10.33 11.51
C SER A 94 12.09 -10.73 11.71
N VAL A 95 11.74 -11.94 11.26
CA VAL A 95 10.42 -12.54 11.53
C VAL A 95 10.16 -12.66 13.03
N ALA A 96 11.18 -12.98 13.84
CA ALA A 96 11.04 -13.09 15.28
C ALA A 96 10.72 -11.73 15.95
N GLU A 97 11.29 -10.63 15.44
CA GLU A 97 10.94 -9.28 15.90
C GLU A 97 9.49 -8.93 15.50
N ALA A 98 9.06 -9.29 14.29
CA ALA A 98 7.69 -9.07 13.82
C ALA A 98 6.66 -9.87 14.65
N GLU A 99 6.92 -11.15 14.88
CA GLU A 99 6.08 -12.04 15.70
C GLU A 99 5.98 -11.58 17.16
N ALA A 100 7.08 -11.03 17.71
CA ALA A 100 7.07 -10.47 19.06
C ALA A 100 6.15 -9.25 19.17
N GLU A 101 6.21 -8.32 18.21
CA GLU A 101 5.28 -7.17 18.20
C GLU A 101 3.84 -7.59 17.90
N LEU A 102 3.63 -8.60 17.05
CA LEU A 102 2.30 -9.17 16.82
C LEU A 102 1.71 -9.80 18.08
N ALA A 103 2.52 -10.53 18.86
CA ALA A 103 2.09 -11.13 20.12
C ALA A 103 1.70 -10.06 21.16
N ARG A 104 2.44 -8.95 21.23
CA ARG A 104 2.08 -7.80 22.06
C ARG A 104 0.78 -7.17 21.61
N TRP A 105 0.67 -6.87 20.32
CA TRP A 105 -0.55 -6.33 19.72
C TRP A 105 -1.76 -7.20 20.07
N ARG A 106 -1.64 -8.53 19.86
CA ARG A 106 -2.69 -9.50 20.18
C ARG A 106 -3.12 -9.44 21.65
N SER A 107 -2.17 -9.42 22.58
CA SER A 107 -2.48 -9.33 24.00
C SER A 107 -3.21 -8.03 24.36
N GLU A 108 -2.84 -6.91 23.74
CA GLU A 108 -3.46 -5.61 23.99
C GLU A 108 -4.87 -5.53 23.41
N VAL A 109 -5.09 -6.06 22.20
CA VAL A 109 -6.41 -6.03 21.55
C VAL A 109 -7.39 -7.04 22.14
N GLU A 110 -6.92 -8.18 22.66
CA GLU A 110 -7.77 -9.12 23.43
C GLU A 110 -8.24 -8.51 24.75
N ALA A 111 -7.46 -7.61 25.35
CA ALA A 111 -7.83 -6.86 26.55
C ALA A 111 -8.59 -5.55 26.24
N ALA A 112 -8.68 -5.15 24.98
CA ALA A 112 -9.28 -3.89 24.57
C ALA A 112 -10.80 -3.91 24.74
N SER A 113 -11.35 -2.84 25.31
CA SER A 113 -12.79 -2.65 25.54
C SER A 113 -13.44 -1.63 24.61
N SER A 114 -12.68 -1.07 23.65
CA SER A 114 -13.18 -0.05 22.72
C SER A 114 -12.34 0.00 21.43
N PRO A 115 -12.91 0.49 20.31
CA PRO A 115 -12.16 0.74 19.08
C PRO A 115 -10.95 1.66 19.29
N ALA A 116 -11.06 2.66 20.18
CA ALA A 116 -9.95 3.56 20.50
C ALA A 116 -8.78 2.83 21.20
N ALA A 117 -9.04 1.79 21.99
CA ALA A 117 -7.99 0.96 22.57
C ALA A 117 -7.31 0.08 21.50
N VAL A 118 -8.10 -0.48 20.56
CA VAL A 118 -7.55 -1.21 19.41
C VAL A 118 -6.71 -0.31 18.52
N ALA A 119 -7.16 0.93 18.25
CA ALA A 119 -6.39 1.92 17.49
C ALA A 119 -5.04 2.23 18.14
N ARG A 120 -4.98 2.38 19.47
CA ARG A 120 -3.71 2.58 20.19
C ARG A 120 -2.77 1.38 20.07
N ALA A 121 -3.28 0.16 20.24
CA ALA A 121 -2.49 -1.06 20.10
C ALA A 121 -1.95 -1.22 18.67
N THR A 122 -2.80 -1.00 17.66
CA THR A 122 -2.41 -1.01 16.25
C THR A 122 -1.39 0.09 15.93
N GLY A 123 -1.56 1.29 16.49
CA GLY A 123 -0.58 2.37 16.40
C GLY A 123 0.77 2.01 17.00
N ALA A 124 0.78 1.35 18.14
CA ALA A 124 2.00 0.87 18.80
C ALA A 124 2.73 -0.17 17.94
N LEU A 125 2.00 -1.14 17.36
CA LEU A 125 2.55 -2.13 16.42
C LEU A 125 3.21 -1.46 15.21
N ILE A 126 2.48 -0.57 14.52
CA ILE A 126 2.98 0.11 13.32
C ILE A 126 4.22 0.96 13.67
N THR A 127 4.17 1.68 14.79
CA THR A 127 5.26 2.55 15.24
C THR A 127 6.50 1.72 15.59
N ALA A 128 6.35 0.62 16.32
CA ALA A 128 7.47 -0.24 16.71
C ALA A 128 8.18 -0.83 15.49
N LEU A 129 7.43 -1.41 14.54
CA LEU A 129 8.01 -1.99 13.33
C LEU A 129 8.60 -0.93 12.39
N GLY A 130 7.91 0.19 12.21
CA GLY A 130 8.40 1.31 11.38
C GLY A 130 9.66 1.97 11.95
N GLN A 131 9.72 2.18 13.27
CA GLN A 131 10.93 2.67 13.94
C GLN A 131 12.08 1.67 13.82
N ARG A 132 11.80 0.37 14.04
CA ARG A 132 12.81 -0.67 13.90
C ARG A 132 13.38 -0.73 12.48
N GLN A 133 12.52 -0.60 11.47
CA GLN A 133 12.92 -0.49 10.07
C GLN A 133 13.85 0.72 9.84
N ALA A 134 13.51 1.89 10.40
CA ALA A 134 14.30 3.11 10.27
C ALA A 134 15.67 3.00 10.95
N GLU A 135 15.72 2.44 12.16
CA GLU A 135 16.94 2.18 12.92
C GLU A 135 17.90 1.26 12.15
N LEU A 136 17.40 0.12 11.67
CA LEU A 136 18.19 -0.86 10.93
C LEU A 136 18.70 -0.30 9.59
N ALA A 137 17.93 0.59 8.96
CA ALA A 137 18.36 1.28 7.75
C ALA A 137 19.34 2.44 8.03
N GLY A 138 19.51 2.87 9.29
CA GLY A 138 20.24 4.08 9.65
C GLY A 138 19.60 5.35 9.08
N ARG A 139 18.26 5.40 9.02
CA ARG A 139 17.49 6.50 8.41
C ARG A 139 16.58 7.17 9.43
N ARG A 140 16.27 8.45 9.19
CA ARG A 140 15.48 9.27 10.12
C ARG A 140 13.98 9.00 10.01
N TYR A 141 13.48 8.82 8.80
CA TYR A 141 12.07 8.62 8.52
C TYR A 141 11.85 7.23 7.94
N TRP A 142 10.66 6.67 8.14
CA TRP A 142 10.21 5.50 7.41
C TRP A 142 9.03 5.89 6.50
N ILE A 143 8.90 5.22 5.36
CA ILE A 143 7.75 5.36 4.46
C ILE A 143 7.26 3.96 4.11
N ASN A 144 5.99 3.71 4.44
CA ASN A 144 5.34 2.47 4.06
C ASN A 144 4.84 2.55 2.60
N LYS A 145 5.06 1.48 1.84
CA LYS A 145 4.37 1.24 0.58
C LYS A 145 3.65 -0.10 0.65
N THR A 146 2.35 -0.01 0.88
CA THR A 146 1.38 -1.10 0.73
C THR A 146 0.17 -0.49 0.00
N PRO A 147 -0.18 -0.98 -1.21
CA PRO A 147 -1.15 -0.30 -2.09
C PRO A 147 -2.50 0.04 -1.46
N GLU A 148 -2.95 -0.78 -0.51
CA GLU A 148 -4.25 -0.63 0.13
C GLU A 148 -4.28 0.46 1.23
N LEU A 149 -3.14 0.80 1.84
CA LEU A 149 -3.11 1.69 3.01
C LEU A 149 -3.72 3.08 2.84
N PRO A 150 -3.64 3.76 1.67
CA PRO A 150 -4.22 5.08 1.50
C PRO A 150 -5.73 5.13 1.80
N ARG A 151 -6.48 4.04 1.61
CA ARG A 151 -7.92 4.00 1.93
C ARG A 151 -8.20 4.04 3.42
N PHE A 152 -7.21 3.69 4.25
CA PHE A 152 -7.30 3.67 5.71
C PHE A 152 -6.82 4.97 6.38
N GLY A 153 -6.86 6.09 5.68
CA GLY A 153 -6.35 7.36 6.21
C GLY A 153 -7.00 7.82 7.52
N GLY A 154 -8.30 7.55 7.71
CA GLY A 154 -8.98 7.84 8.97
C GLY A 154 -8.47 7.00 10.13
N GLU A 155 -8.34 5.69 9.91
CA GLU A 155 -7.83 4.72 10.87
C GLU A 155 -6.36 4.97 11.19
N LEU A 156 -5.53 5.23 10.18
CA LEU A 156 -4.12 5.56 10.34
C LEU A 156 -3.93 6.80 11.22
N ARG A 157 -4.76 7.84 11.06
CA ARG A 157 -4.70 9.03 11.95
C ARG A 157 -5.07 8.72 13.39
N ARG A 158 -6.04 7.83 13.63
CA ARG A 158 -6.38 7.40 14.99
C ARG A 158 -5.28 6.54 15.63
N CYS A 159 -4.57 5.76 14.82
CA CYS A 159 -3.46 4.92 15.26
C CYS A 159 -2.17 5.72 15.51
N LEU A 160 -1.81 6.63 14.61
CA LEU A 160 -0.49 7.27 14.57
C LEU A 160 -0.50 8.77 14.91
N GLY A 161 -1.68 9.40 14.99
CA GLY A 161 -1.80 10.85 15.03
C GLY A 161 -1.60 11.45 13.64
N GLU A 162 -0.61 12.33 13.48
CA GLU A 162 -0.32 12.95 12.18
C GLU A 162 0.43 11.97 11.26
N CYS A 163 -0.15 11.68 10.10
CA CYS A 163 0.49 10.90 9.05
C CYS A 163 0.24 11.54 7.67
N ARG A 164 1.26 11.57 6.82
CA ARG A 164 1.12 12.03 5.43
C ARG A 164 0.82 10.87 4.51
N MET A 165 -0.11 11.07 3.59
CA MET A 165 -0.51 10.08 2.60
C MET A 165 -0.24 10.58 1.19
N ILE A 166 0.26 9.68 0.35
CA ILE A 166 0.43 9.91 -1.09
C ILE A 166 -0.41 8.86 -1.80
N LEU A 167 -1.39 9.29 -2.57
CA LEU A 167 -2.12 8.43 -3.49
C LEU A 167 -1.46 8.51 -4.87
N MET A 168 -0.90 7.39 -5.32
CA MET A 168 -0.46 7.23 -6.71
C MET A 168 -1.65 6.78 -7.55
N ILE A 169 -2.03 7.58 -8.54
CA ILE A 169 -3.11 7.29 -9.47
C ILE A 169 -2.50 6.90 -10.81
N ARG A 170 -2.99 5.81 -11.39
CA ARG A 170 -2.66 5.36 -12.74
C ARG A 170 -3.96 5.13 -13.49
N ASP A 171 -3.91 5.22 -14.82
CA ASP A 171 -4.98 4.78 -15.73
C ASP A 171 -5.58 3.43 -15.24
N GLY A 172 -6.85 3.48 -14.84
CA GLY A 172 -7.53 2.34 -14.25
C GLY A 172 -7.74 1.17 -15.22
N TRP A 173 -7.87 1.47 -16.52
CA TRP A 173 -7.96 0.43 -17.54
C TRP A 173 -6.63 -0.33 -17.65
N GLU A 174 -5.50 0.38 -17.65
CA GLU A 174 -4.19 -0.26 -17.67
C GLU A 174 -3.92 -1.08 -16.40
N VAL A 175 -4.40 -0.61 -15.24
CA VAL A 175 -4.32 -1.35 -13.97
C VAL A 175 -5.15 -2.63 -14.03
N ALA A 176 -6.40 -2.55 -14.50
CA ALA A 176 -7.28 -3.71 -14.63
C ALA A 176 -6.69 -4.75 -15.60
N GLN A 177 -6.20 -4.33 -16.77
CA GLN A 177 -5.56 -5.24 -17.72
C GLN A 177 -4.31 -5.91 -17.12
N SER A 178 -3.49 -5.15 -16.41
CA SER A 178 -2.29 -5.68 -15.76
C SER A 178 -2.62 -6.72 -14.69
N ALA A 179 -3.62 -6.47 -13.85
CA ALA A 179 -4.04 -7.40 -12.80
C ALA A 179 -4.78 -8.62 -13.37
N ASN A 180 -5.58 -8.45 -14.42
CA ASN A 180 -6.26 -9.54 -15.11
C ASN A 180 -5.26 -10.50 -15.78
N ALA A 181 -4.21 -9.97 -16.42
CA ALA A 181 -3.13 -10.78 -17.00
C ALA A 181 -2.36 -11.62 -15.96
N LEU A 182 -2.37 -11.20 -14.69
CA LEU A 182 -1.82 -11.95 -13.55
C LEU A 182 -2.84 -12.90 -12.91
N GLY A 183 -4.06 -12.99 -13.45
CA GLY A 183 -5.12 -13.87 -12.97
C GLY A 183 -5.74 -13.44 -11.64
N TRP A 184 -5.67 -12.15 -11.28
CA TRP A 184 -6.13 -11.67 -9.97
C TRP A 184 -7.66 -11.67 -9.83
N ALA A 185 -8.38 -11.22 -10.85
CA ALA A 185 -9.84 -11.18 -10.92
C ALA A 185 -10.31 -10.84 -12.35
N SER A 186 -11.62 -10.85 -12.58
CA SER A 186 -12.22 -10.38 -13.84
C SER A 186 -12.10 -8.86 -13.99
N VAL A 187 -12.14 -8.35 -15.22
CA VAL A 187 -12.07 -6.90 -15.50
C VAL A 187 -13.14 -6.09 -14.75
N PRO A 188 -14.42 -6.50 -14.67
CA PRO A 188 -15.43 -5.78 -13.90
C PRO A 188 -15.10 -5.68 -12.40
N GLU A 189 -14.61 -6.77 -11.80
CA GLU A 189 -14.19 -6.78 -10.39
C GLU A 189 -13.00 -5.84 -10.16
N LEU A 190 -12.01 -5.87 -11.07
CA LEU A 190 -10.82 -5.01 -11.00
C LEU A 190 -11.18 -3.53 -11.20
N ALA A 191 -12.13 -3.22 -12.07
CA ALA A 191 -12.66 -1.86 -12.25
C ALA A 191 -13.31 -1.36 -10.96
N ALA A 192 -14.15 -2.17 -10.32
CA ALA A 192 -14.79 -1.83 -9.06
C ALA A 192 -13.78 -1.66 -7.92
N TRP A 193 -12.77 -2.52 -7.83
CA TRP A 193 -11.69 -2.40 -6.84
C TRP A 193 -10.84 -1.15 -7.06
N TRP A 194 -10.44 -0.87 -8.31
CA TRP A 194 -9.69 0.34 -8.63
C TRP A 194 -10.48 1.59 -8.27
N ARG A 195 -11.76 1.66 -8.67
CA ARG A 195 -12.65 2.78 -8.33
C ARG A 195 -12.75 2.96 -6.82
N GLY A 196 -13.10 1.89 -6.10
CA GLY A 196 -13.28 1.93 -4.65
C GLY A 196 -12.00 2.38 -3.93
N LEU A 197 -10.83 1.88 -4.35
CA LEU A 197 -9.56 2.29 -3.77
C LEU A 197 -9.32 3.80 -3.94
N ILE A 198 -9.57 4.35 -5.13
CA ILE A 198 -9.40 5.79 -5.39
C ILE A 198 -10.39 6.62 -4.57
N GLU A 199 -11.68 6.29 -4.62
CA GLU A 199 -12.73 7.02 -3.92
C GLU A 199 -12.55 6.98 -2.40
N GLU A 200 -12.29 5.80 -1.82
CA GLU A 200 -12.04 5.67 -0.38
C GLU A 200 -10.77 6.41 0.05
N SER A 201 -9.68 6.33 -0.74
CA SER A 201 -8.43 7.03 -0.42
C SER A 201 -8.59 8.55 -0.47
N ARG A 202 -9.38 9.06 -1.43
CA ARG A 202 -9.73 10.48 -1.51
C ARG A 202 -10.60 10.92 -0.34
N ALA A 203 -11.63 10.14 -0.01
CA ALA A 203 -12.50 10.41 1.15
C ALA A 203 -11.73 10.37 2.48
N ALA A 204 -10.69 9.53 2.58
CA ALA A 204 -9.83 9.46 3.75
C ALA A 204 -8.75 10.56 3.81
N GLY A 205 -8.52 11.28 2.70
CA GLY A 205 -7.52 12.32 2.57
C GLY A 205 -7.75 13.53 3.49
N GLU A 206 -6.69 14.00 4.15
CA GLU A 206 -6.74 15.22 4.97
C GLU A 206 -6.02 16.38 4.26
N PRO A 207 -6.63 17.57 4.15
CA PRO A 207 -5.97 18.74 3.60
C PRO A 207 -4.60 19.02 4.24
N GLY A 208 -3.56 19.18 3.43
CA GLY A 208 -2.19 19.43 3.90
C GLY A 208 -1.41 18.19 4.32
N ALA A 209 -2.07 17.05 4.56
CA ALA A 209 -1.45 15.76 4.83
C ALA A 209 -1.78 14.70 3.76
N TYR A 210 -2.33 15.12 2.62
CA TYR A 210 -2.68 14.27 1.49
C TYR A 210 -2.18 14.85 0.16
N LEU A 211 -1.60 14.00 -0.69
CA LEU A 211 -1.11 14.36 -2.01
C LEU A 211 -1.48 13.29 -3.04
N GLU A 212 -2.11 13.71 -4.14
CA GLU A 212 -2.28 12.88 -5.34
C GLU A 212 -1.15 13.10 -6.32
N ILE A 213 -0.59 12.01 -6.85
CA ILE A 213 0.38 12.03 -7.95
C ILE A 213 -0.07 11.05 -9.04
N ARG A 214 0.07 11.44 -10.31
CA ARG A 214 -0.18 10.55 -11.43
C ARG A 214 1.06 9.74 -11.75
N TYR A 215 0.88 8.47 -12.03
CA TYR A 215 1.93 7.60 -12.54
C TYR A 215 2.48 8.15 -13.86
N GLU A 216 1.61 8.66 -14.73
CA GLU A 216 1.97 9.18 -16.05
C GLU A 216 2.84 10.44 -15.94
N ASP A 217 2.56 11.32 -14.97
CA ASP A 217 3.41 12.48 -14.68
C ASP A 217 4.78 12.05 -14.15
N LEU A 218 4.81 11.04 -13.27
CA LEU A 218 6.08 10.48 -12.77
C LEU A 218 6.92 9.88 -13.90
N ILE A 219 6.30 9.31 -14.94
CA ILE A 219 7.05 8.77 -16.08
C ILE A 219 7.47 9.89 -17.04
N ALA A 220 6.59 10.84 -17.34
CA ALA A 220 6.86 11.91 -18.31
C ALA A 220 7.83 12.98 -17.77
N ALA A 221 7.71 13.32 -16.49
CA ALA A 221 8.49 14.34 -15.81
C ALA A 221 8.92 13.86 -14.41
N PRO A 222 9.81 12.85 -14.32
CA PRO A 222 10.13 12.18 -13.06
C PRO A 222 10.76 13.12 -12.03
N ALA A 223 11.71 13.97 -12.44
CA ALA A 223 12.38 14.88 -11.52
C ALA A 223 11.41 15.89 -10.89
N GLU A 224 10.56 16.54 -11.70
CA GLU A 224 9.57 17.51 -11.24
C GLU A 224 8.52 16.87 -10.31
N THR A 225 8.02 15.70 -10.68
CA THR A 225 7.06 14.95 -9.86
C THR A 225 7.67 14.57 -8.51
N LEU A 226 8.93 14.12 -8.51
CA LEU A 226 9.64 13.77 -7.28
C LEU A 226 9.98 15.01 -6.42
N ASP A 227 10.30 16.17 -7.01
CA ASP A 227 10.49 17.41 -6.26
C ASP A 227 9.22 17.84 -5.53
N ARG A 228 8.06 17.74 -6.19
CA ARG A 228 6.76 17.99 -5.55
C ARG A 228 6.50 17.05 -4.37
N VAL A 229 6.81 15.76 -4.53
CA VAL A 229 6.67 14.77 -3.44
C VAL A 229 7.63 15.07 -2.28
N LEU A 230 8.89 15.38 -2.56
CA LEU A 230 9.88 15.72 -1.54
C LEU A 230 9.47 16.98 -0.77
N GLY A 231 8.99 18.00 -1.48
CA GLY A 231 8.47 19.24 -0.88
C GLY A 231 7.28 18.98 0.05
N PHE A 232 6.30 18.18 -0.40
CA PHE A 232 5.16 17.78 0.42
C PHE A 232 5.59 17.02 1.69
N LEU A 233 6.59 16.14 1.58
CA LEU A 233 7.11 15.38 2.71
C LEU A 233 8.10 16.17 3.58
N GLY A 234 8.51 17.38 3.16
CA GLY A 234 9.53 18.17 3.86
C GLY A 234 10.90 17.49 3.88
N LEU A 235 11.21 16.67 2.86
CA LEU A 235 12.47 15.93 2.76
C LEU A 235 13.50 16.74 1.97
N HIS A 236 14.73 16.80 2.48
CA HIS A 236 15.86 17.33 1.70
C HIS A 236 16.23 16.46 0.49
N GLY A 237 16.79 17.10 -0.54
CA GLY A 237 17.24 16.46 -1.78
C GLY A 237 16.62 17.13 -3.00
N SER A 238 16.73 16.46 -4.15
CA SER A 238 16.03 16.84 -5.38
C SER A 238 15.57 15.60 -6.15
N GLY A 239 14.53 15.75 -6.95
CA GLY A 239 14.03 14.74 -7.86
C GLY A 239 15.10 14.28 -8.83
N GLU A 240 15.91 15.20 -9.37
CA GLU A 240 17.04 14.85 -10.22
C GLU A 240 18.04 13.91 -9.54
N ALA A 241 18.34 14.14 -8.25
CA ALA A 241 19.25 13.27 -7.52
C ALA A 241 18.67 11.86 -7.36
N LEU A 242 17.37 11.75 -7.07
CA LEU A 242 16.69 10.46 -7.00
C LEU A 242 16.65 9.75 -8.36
N CYS A 243 16.37 10.48 -9.45
CA CYS A 243 16.42 9.93 -10.81
C CYS A 243 17.81 9.40 -11.16
N ARG A 244 18.88 10.15 -10.83
CA ARG A 244 20.26 9.69 -11.04
C ARG A 244 20.55 8.39 -10.29
N VAL A 245 20.17 8.29 -9.02
CA VAL A 245 20.35 7.05 -8.25
C VAL A 245 19.53 5.90 -8.83
N TYR A 246 18.28 6.16 -9.23
CA TYR A 246 17.41 5.15 -9.84
C TYR A 246 18.03 4.57 -11.11
N HIS A 247 18.54 5.42 -12.01
CA HIS A 247 19.21 4.98 -13.23
C HIS A 247 20.54 4.26 -12.96
N LEU A 248 21.33 4.71 -11.97
CA LEU A 248 22.55 3.99 -11.55
C LEU A 248 22.28 2.58 -11.04
N LEU A 249 21.08 2.33 -10.51
CA LEU A 249 20.64 1.00 -10.09
C LEU A 249 19.92 0.23 -11.21
N GLY A 250 19.98 0.72 -12.45
CA GLY A 250 19.41 0.09 -13.64
C GLY A 250 17.89 0.27 -13.81
N GLY A 251 17.28 1.19 -13.05
CA GLY A 251 15.88 1.53 -13.21
C GLY A 251 15.64 2.53 -14.33
N GLU A 252 14.59 2.30 -15.12
CA GLU A 252 14.18 3.20 -16.20
C GLU A 252 12.78 3.77 -15.97
N PHE A 253 12.57 5.03 -16.40
CA PHE A 253 11.26 5.69 -16.42
C PHE A 253 10.61 5.50 -17.78
N GLU A 254 10.24 4.27 -18.09
CA GLU A 254 9.64 3.92 -19.39
C GLU A 254 8.13 3.81 -19.29
N ARG A 255 7.44 4.52 -20.19
CA ARG A 255 6.02 4.29 -20.42
C ARG A 255 5.88 3.02 -21.26
N ARG A 256 5.09 2.08 -20.77
CA ARG A 256 4.76 0.89 -21.56
C ARG A 256 3.86 1.25 -22.73
N PRO A 257 3.98 0.54 -23.86
CA PRO A 257 2.91 0.60 -24.84
C PRO A 257 1.58 0.24 -24.14
N PRO A 258 0.49 0.95 -24.47
CA PRO A 258 -0.82 0.61 -23.93
C PRO A 258 -1.11 -0.87 -24.19
N TRP A 259 -1.83 -1.51 -23.27
CA TRP A 259 -2.39 -2.82 -23.54
C TRP A 259 -3.22 -2.69 -24.83
N GLN A 260 -2.82 -3.41 -25.88
CA GLN A 260 -3.63 -3.49 -27.10
C GLN A 260 -5.02 -3.97 -26.71
N ASP A 261 -6.05 -3.38 -27.33
CA ASP A 261 -7.44 -3.52 -26.95
C ASP A 261 -7.74 -4.93 -26.43
N GLY A 262 -8.18 -5.01 -25.16
CA GLY A 262 -8.82 -6.22 -24.66
C GLY A 262 -10.02 -6.56 -25.56
N ALA A 263 -10.63 -7.74 -25.40
CA ALA A 263 -11.85 -8.01 -26.14
C ALA A 263 -12.82 -6.83 -25.96
N ASP A 264 -13.44 -6.30 -27.02
CA ASP A 264 -14.25 -5.07 -26.99
C ASP A 264 -15.28 -5.03 -25.83
N GLY A 265 -15.72 -6.21 -25.36
CA GLY A 265 -16.59 -6.37 -24.20
C GLY A 265 -15.97 -6.02 -22.84
N ASP A 266 -14.67 -6.28 -22.64
CA ASP A 266 -13.98 -5.97 -21.38
C ASP A 266 -13.84 -4.46 -21.19
N ARG A 267 -13.55 -3.72 -22.26
CA ARG A 267 -13.46 -2.26 -22.20
C ARG A 267 -14.81 -1.63 -21.87
N ALA A 268 -15.88 -2.07 -22.54
CA ALA A 268 -17.23 -1.58 -22.27
C ALA A 268 -17.66 -1.88 -20.82
N ALA A 269 -17.31 -3.05 -20.28
CA ALA A 269 -17.63 -3.41 -18.90
C ALA A 269 -16.84 -2.56 -17.88
N PHE A 270 -15.57 -2.27 -18.16
CA PHE A 270 -14.77 -1.35 -17.35
C PHE A 270 -15.38 0.06 -17.35
N ASP A 271 -15.65 0.61 -18.54
CA ASP A 271 -16.15 1.98 -18.70
C ASP A 271 -17.52 2.15 -18.01
N ALA A 272 -18.36 1.11 -17.99
CA ALA A 272 -19.64 1.13 -17.28
C ALA A 272 -19.51 1.27 -15.76
N ILE A 273 -18.37 0.87 -15.17
CA ILE A 273 -18.12 0.89 -13.72
C ILE A 273 -17.29 2.11 -13.31
N ALA A 274 -16.30 2.46 -14.11
CA ALA A 274 -15.23 3.40 -13.73
C ALA A 274 -14.96 4.50 -14.76
N GLY A 275 -15.70 4.54 -15.88
CA GLY A 275 -15.43 5.45 -17.00
C GLY A 275 -15.66 6.93 -16.67
N ASP A 276 -16.63 7.23 -15.82
CA ASP A 276 -16.87 8.58 -15.27
C ASP A 276 -15.68 9.06 -14.42
N LEU A 277 -15.18 8.20 -13.52
CA LEU A 277 -14.02 8.52 -12.68
C LEU A 277 -12.75 8.65 -13.53
N MET A 278 -12.59 7.84 -14.58
CA MET A 278 -11.50 8.00 -15.54
C MET A 278 -11.51 9.38 -16.21
N GLN A 279 -12.67 9.82 -16.69
CA GLN A 279 -12.84 11.15 -17.28
C GLN A 279 -12.54 12.27 -16.28
N GLU A 280 -13.02 12.14 -15.03
CA GLU A 280 -12.73 13.08 -13.95
C GLU A 280 -11.22 13.19 -13.69
N LEU A 281 -10.54 12.04 -13.67
CA LEU A 281 -9.10 11.95 -13.49
C LEU A 281 -8.32 12.37 -14.74
N GLY A 282 -8.97 12.72 -15.86
CA GLY A 282 -8.32 13.15 -17.10
C GLY A 282 -7.59 12.01 -17.81
N TYR A 283 -8.21 10.84 -17.89
CA TYR A 283 -7.82 9.72 -18.75
C TYR A 283 -8.80 9.52 -19.90
#